data_AF-A0AAE0G611-F1
#
_entry.id   AF-A0AAE0G611-F1
#
_cell.length_a   1.000
_cell.length_b   1.000
_cell.length_c   1.000
_cell.angle_alpha   90.00
_cell.angle_beta   90.00
_cell.angle_gamma   90.00
#
_symmetry.space_group_name_H-M   'P 1'
#
loop_
_entity.id
_entity.type
_entity.pdbx_description
1 polymer ?
#
loop_
_entity_poly.entity_id
_entity_poly.type
_entity_poly.pdbx_seq_one_letter_code
_entity_poly.pdbx_strand_id
1 'polypeptide(L)'
;MGKQKLKRYGFRLGSEYFYPASAVKLCAAVAAVRSLRSLGTKVTTPISLTTPMVFHVPSRLSVSKEALDTSNLRNGAITVAHEIRKLFLVSDNRAFNRLYEFVGQRSLNEQMWQCGMLSLRIRHRLYDAVPRLEVDERLTPALEFWNSDSDAVGLPPQRSTLDLDLEPGGRITVGSAFISSTGALVDEPLDFTNKNSSSLMDLQNLLVKIFYPNLLEGERLDLDEQDARFLMEAMAQYPSQSSNPKYPAKKYPDEYGKFFLPGLLRVRDKSALRIYNKLGRAYGFSIDNAYVTDIESGRSFFLSAVIYTNANDVLNDDKYEYKIADAFLENLAEVVSVELWGKS
;
A
#
# COMPACT_ATOMS: atom_id res chain seq x y z
N MET A 1 -3.89 34.72 3.05
CA MET A 1 -4.46 33.37 2.86
C MET A 1 -4.57 32.71 4.23
N GLY A 2 -5.75 32.19 4.59
CA GLY A 2 -5.95 31.54 5.89
C GLY A 2 -5.12 30.26 6.03
N LYS A 3 -4.68 29.95 7.25
CA LYS A 3 -3.99 28.69 7.56
C LYS A 3 -4.96 27.53 7.29
N GLN A 4 -4.57 26.57 6.44
CA GLN A 4 -5.34 25.34 6.22
C GLN A 4 -5.53 24.63 7.57
N LYS A 5 -6.75 24.13 7.83
CA LYS A 5 -7.10 23.41 9.06
C LYS A 5 -7.77 22.09 8.69
N LEU A 6 -7.40 21.02 9.38
CA LEU A 6 -8.04 19.71 9.22
C LEU A 6 -9.15 19.59 10.26
N LYS A 7 -10.39 19.37 9.81
CA LYS A 7 -11.50 18.98 10.67
C LYS A 7 -11.78 17.50 10.43
N ARG A 8 -11.83 16.71 11.50
CA ARG A 8 -12.02 15.25 11.43
C ARG A 8 -13.34 14.84 12.06
N TYR A 9 -13.93 13.82 11.48
CA TYR A 9 -15.10 13.12 12.00
C TYR A 9 -14.81 11.63 11.90
N GLY A 10 -15.38 10.85 12.81
CA GLY A 10 -15.15 9.42 12.89
C GLY A 10 -16.37 8.68 13.41
N PHE A 11 -16.61 7.50 12.86
CA PHE A 11 -17.63 6.57 13.32
C PHE A 11 -16.96 5.23 13.62
N ARG A 12 -17.15 4.71 14.83
CA ARG A 12 -16.57 3.43 15.31
C ARG A 12 -15.06 3.29 15.09
N LEU A 13 -14.32 4.40 15.09
CA LEU A 13 -12.87 4.37 14.88
C LEU A 13 -12.17 3.60 16.01
N GLY A 14 -11.47 2.53 15.65
CA GLY A 14 -10.77 1.67 16.61
C GLY A 14 -11.68 0.83 17.48
N SER A 15 -12.99 0.77 17.18
CA SER A 15 -13.95 -0.06 17.93
C SER A 15 -13.87 -1.54 17.55
N GLU A 16 -13.41 -1.86 16.33
CA GLU A 16 -13.23 -3.22 15.84
C GLU A 16 -11.83 -3.43 15.25
N TYR A 17 -11.37 -4.68 15.31
CA TYR A 17 -10.24 -5.12 14.51
C TYR A 17 -10.60 -5.06 13.02
N PHE A 18 -9.64 -4.66 12.19
CA PHE A 18 -9.69 -4.91 10.77
C PHE A 18 -8.31 -5.30 10.24
N TYR A 19 -8.32 -6.07 9.15
CA TYR A 19 -7.10 -6.40 8.43
C TYR A 19 -6.86 -5.40 7.28
N PRO A 20 -5.71 -4.68 7.26
CA PRO A 20 -5.48 -3.61 6.29
C PRO A 20 -5.20 -4.10 4.86
N ALA A 21 -4.92 -5.39 4.67
CA ALA A 21 -4.65 -5.98 3.36
C ALA A 21 -3.67 -5.13 2.52
N SER A 22 -4.00 -4.82 1.26
CA SER A 22 -3.15 -4.01 0.38
C SER A 22 -3.06 -2.51 0.75
N ALA A 23 -3.79 -2.01 1.75
CA ALA A 23 -3.67 -0.61 2.16
C ALA A 23 -2.27 -0.29 2.69
N VAL A 24 -1.60 -1.27 3.32
CA VAL A 24 -0.23 -1.13 3.84
C VAL A 24 0.82 -0.90 2.74
N LYS A 25 0.47 -1.13 1.47
CA LYS A 25 1.41 -0.90 0.37
C LYS A 25 1.82 0.57 0.25
N LEU A 26 0.97 1.50 0.70
CA LEU A 26 1.32 2.91 0.78
C LEU A 26 2.57 3.12 1.67
N CYS A 27 2.65 2.41 2.80
CA CYS A 27 3.80 2.47 3.71
C CYS A 27 5.09 2.03 3.02
N ALA A 28 5.06 0.91 2.27
CA ALA A 28 6.22 0.42 1.54
C ALA A 28 6.68 1.39 0.44
N ALA A 29 5.75 2.03 -0.28
CA ALA A 29 6.07 3.04 -1.28
C ALA A 29 6.80 4.24 -0.66
N VAL A 30 6.26 4.79 0.44
CA VAL A 30 6.88 5.93 1.14
C VAL A 30 8.24 5.54 1.73
N ALA A 31 8.33 4.38 2.39
CA ALA A 31 9.58 3.89 2.97
C ALA A 31 10.66 3.64 1.91
N ALA A 32 10.29 3.15 0.72
CA ALA A 32 11.24 2.92 -0.36
C ALA A 32 11.83 4.23 -0.89
N VAL A 33 10.99 5.24 -1.11
CA VAL A 33 11.47 6.57 -1.54
C VAL A 33 12.42 7.17 -0.51
N ARG A 34 12.04 7.15 0.78
CA ARG A 34 12.90 7.62 1.89
C ARG A 34 14.22 6.85 1.98
N SER A 35 14.16 5.52 1.86
CA SER A 35 15.35 4.66 1.94
C SER A 35 16.32 4.93 0.80
N LEU A 36 15.80 5.14 -0.42
CA LEU A 36 16.61 5.47 -1.58
C LEU A 36 17.31 6.83 -1.41
N ARG A 37 16.61 7.83 -0.87
CA ARG A 37 17.21 9.14 -0.56
C ARG A 37 18.31 9.03 0.48
N SER A 38 18.03 8.32 1.58
CA SER A 38 19.03 8.09 2.63
C SER A 38 20.25 7.32 2.11
N LEU A 39 20.06 6.37 1.19
CA LEU A 39 21.15 5.66 0.55
C LEU A 39 21.95 6.60 -0.36
N GLY A 40 21.28 7.41 -1.17
CA GLY A 40 21.90 8.37 -2.09
C GLY A 40 22.81 9.40 -1.41
N THR A 41 22.57 9.74 -0.13
CA THR A 41 23.46 10.64 0.63
C THR A 41 24.68 9.93 1.21
N LYS A 42 24.71 8.60 1.21
CA LYS A 42 25.78 7.77 1.81
C LYS A 42 26.73 7.17 0.76
N VAL A 43 26.40 7.26 -0.51
CA VAL A 43 27.14 6.62 -1.61
C VAL A 43 27.63 7.68 -2.60
N THR A 44 28.72 7.38 -3.29
CA THR A 44 29.30 8.28 -4.30
C THR A 44 28.67 8.10 -5.68
N THR A 45 28.18 6.88 -5.97
CA THR A 45 27.50 6.54 -7.22
C THR A 45 26.08 7.12 -7.21
N PRO A 46 25.71 7.98 -8.18
CA PRO A 46 24.36 8.53 -8.25
C PRO A 46 23.31 7.43 -8.43
N ILE A 47 22.29 7.45 -7.57
CA ILE A 47 21.13 6.56 -7.66
C ILE A 47 19.83 7.37 -7.61
N SER A 48 18.80 6.89 -8.28
CA SER A 48 17.50 7.55 -8.44
C SER A 48 16.37 6.54 -8.49
N LEU A 49 15.12 7.00 -8.46
CA LEU A 49 13.94 6.13 -8.51
C LEU A 49 13.91 5.23 -9.76
N THR A 50 14.62 5.61 -10.82
CA THR A 50 14.71 4.87 -12.09
C THR A 50 15.99 4.05 -12.22
N THR A 51 16.86 4.03 -11.22
CA THR A 51 18.07 3.19 -11.23
C THR A 51 17.66 1.71 -11.11
N PRO A 52 18.08 0.83 -12.05
CA PRO A 52 17.81 -0.59 -12.01
C PRO A 52 18.25 -1.26 -10.69
N MET A 53 17.38 -2.11 -10.14
CA MET A 53 17.62 -2.96 -8.99
C MET A 53 17.83 -4.42 -9.44
N VAL A 54 18.81 -5.09 -8.87
CA VAL A 54 19.03 -6.53 -9.03
C VAL A 54 18.95 -7.20 -7.66
N PHE A 55 18.03 -8.16 -7.52
CA PHE A 55 17.83 -8.91 -6.28
C PHE A 55 18.57 -10.23 -6.35
N HIS A 56 19.33 -10.55 -5.30
CA HIS A 56 20.02 -11.82 -5.13
C HIS A 56 19.16 -12.74 -4.28
N VAL A 57 18.25 -13.45 -4.94
CA VAL A 57 17.26 -14.29 -4.27
C VAL A 57 17.92 -15.61 -3.86
N PRO A 58 18.03 -15.92 -2.56
CA PRO A 58 18.54 -17.20 -2.12
C PRO A 58 17.54 -18.31 -2.50
N SER A 59 18.04 -19.36 -3.14
CA SER A 59 17.32 -20.63 -3.33
C SER A 59 18.04 -21.75 -2.57
N ARG A 60 17.38 -22.90 -2.41
CA ARG A 60 17.93 -24.04 -1.64
C ARG A 60 19.30 -24.54 -2.12
N LEU A 61 19.66 -24.29 -3.39
CA LEU A 61 20.90 -24.82 -4.00
C LEU A 61 21.77 -23.73 -4.67
N SER A 62 21.25 -22.52 -4.87
CA SER A 62 21.95 -21.45 -5.57
C SER A 62 21.37 -20.07 -5.23
N VAL A 63 22.09 -19.01 -5.59
CA VAL A 63 21.53 -17.65 -5.57
C VAL A 63 21.13 -17.29 -7.00
N SER A 64 19.84 -17.10 -7.24
CA SER A 64 19.34 -16.60 -8.52
C SER A 64 19.31 -15.08 -8.53
N LYS A 65 19.66 -14.48 -9.67
CA LYS A 65 19.52 -13.03 -9.88
C LYS A 65 18.15 -12.73 -10.49
N GLU A 66 17.42 -11.82 -9.88
CA GLU A 66 16.22 -11.24 -10.44
C GLU A 66 16.50 -9.79 -10.80
N ALA A 67 16.66 -9.53 -12.10
CA ALA A 67 16.99 -8.22 -12.65
C ALA A 67 15.91 -7.66 -13.59
N LEU A 68 14.93 -8.48 -13.97
CA LEU A 68 13.96 -8.17 -15.01
C LEU A 68 12.51 -8.30 -14.53
N ASP A 69 11.68 -7.39 -15.03
CA ASP A 69 10.23 -7.38 -14.94
C ASP A 69 9.66 -7.07 -16.34
N THR A 70 9.02 -8.06 -16.93
CA THR A 70 8.45 -7.97 -18.28
C THR A 70 7.32 -6.94 -18.41
N SER A 71 6.74 -6.49 -17.30
CA SER A 71 5.77 -5.38 -17.31
C SER A 71 6.43 -4.03 -17.56
N ASN A 72 7.75 -3.89 -17.32
CA ASN A 72 8.48 -2.70 -17.69
C ASN A 72 8.89 -2.76 -19.17
N LEU A 73 8.14 -2.04 -20.01
CA LEU A 73 8.34 -2.00 -21.46
C LEU A 73 9.58 -1.21 -21.90
N ARG A 74 10.26 -0.54 -20.96
CA ARG A 74 11.57 0.09 -21.18
C ARG A 74 12.61 -0.85 -20.60
N ASN A 75 13.20 -1.70 -21.43
CA ASN A 75 14.29 -2.65 -21.13
C ASN A 75 14.05 -3.72 -20.03
N GLY A 76 12.87 -3.77 -19.42
CA GLY A 76 12.55 -4.76 -18.40
C GLY A 76 13.18 -4.49 -17.04
N ALA A 77 13.89 -3.38 -16.81
CA ALA A 77 14.55 -3.16 -15.52
C ALA A 77 13.55 -3.08 -14.35
N ILE A 78 13.91 -3.68 -13.23
CA ILE A 78 13.20 -3.48 -11.97
C ILE A 78 13.67 -2.14 -11.38
N THR A 79 12.77 -1.21 -11.07
CA THR A 79 13.12 0.10 -10.49
C THR A 79 12.13 0.48 -9.41
N VAL A 80 12.55 1.29 -8.43
CA VAL A 80 11.64 1.78 -7.38
C VAL A 80 10.44 2.50 -7.98
N ALA A 81 10.66 3.32 -9.02
CA ALA A 81 9.59 4.02 -9.73
C ALA A 81 8.58 3.04 -10.36
N HIS A 82 9.06 2.02 -11.07
CA HIS A 82 8.18 1.06 -11.76
C HIS A 82 7.37 0.23 -10.78
N GLU A 83 7.98 -0.23 -9.67
CA GLU A 83 7.25 -0.97 -8.65
C GLU A 83 6.20 -0.09 -7.95
N ILE A 84 6.51 1.16 -7.63
CA ILE A 84 5.53 2.09 -7.05
C ILE A 84 4.36 2.33 -8.02
N ARG A 85 4.62 2.47 -9.33
CA ARG A 85 3.55 2.60 -10.34
C ARG A 85 2.65 1.37 -10.35
N LYS A 86 3.20 0.15 -10.43
CA LYS A 86 2.41 -1.10 -10.39
C LYS A 86 1.58 -1.23 -9.11
N LEU A 87 2.18 -0.84 -7.98
CA LEU A 87 1.57 -0.86 -6.66
C LEU A 87 0.31 0.01 -6.59
N PHE A 88 0.32 1.20 -7.19
CA PHE A 88 -0.86 2.07 -7.21
C PHE A 88 -1.84 1.75 -8.33
N LEU A 89 -1.36 1.42 -9.53
CA LEU A 89 -2.21 1.18 -10.70
C LEU A 89 -3.08 -0.08 -10.55
N VAL A 90 -2.49 -1.18 -10.08
CA VAL A 90 -3.20 -2.48 -10.04
C VAL A 90 -3.02 -3.23 -8.72
N SER A 91 -2.50 -2.56 -7.69
CA SER A 91 -2.25 -3.19 -6.38
C SER A 91 -1.43 -4.46 -6.51
N ASP A 92 -0.35 -4.43 -7.30
CA ASP A 92 0.52 -5.58 -7.56
C ASP A 92 1.23 -6.06 -6.28
N ASN A 93 1.17 -7.37 -5.97
CA ASN A 93 1.80 -7.94 -4.77
C ASN A 93 3.31 -8.12 -4.94
N ARG A 94 3.79 -8.47 -6.15
CA ARG A 94 5.22 -8.63 -6.40
C ARG A 94 5.94 -7.29 -6.26
N ALA A 95 5.32 -6.21 -6.71
CA ALA A 95 5.82 -4.86 -6.52
C ALA A 95 5.98 -4.48 -5.06
N PHE A 96 4.95 -4.74 -4.24
CA PHE A 96 5.07 -4.55 -2.80
C PHE A 96 6.21 -5.39 -2.21
N ASN A 97 6.33 -6.67 -2.59
CA ASN A 97 7.36 -7.56 -2.05
C ASN A 97 8.77 -7.10 -2.41
N ARG A 98 9.00 -6.62 -3.64
CA ARG A 98 10.30 -6.04 -4.05
C ARG A 98 10.64 -4.76 -3.31
N LEU A 99 9.66 -3.88 -3.06
CA LEU A 99 9.86 -2.68 -2.24
C LEU A 99 10.14 -3.05 -0.77
N TYR A 100 9.43 -4.04 -0.24
CA TYR A 100 9.70 -4.61 1.08
C TYR A 100 11.11 -5.21 1.17
N GLU A 101 11.56 -5.92 0.13
CA GLU A 101 12.90 -6.51 0.04
C GLU A 101 14.00 -5.49 -0.20
N PHE A 102 13.69 -4.34 -0.79
CA PHE A 102 14.63 -3.23 -0.87
C PHE A 102 14.78 -2.55 0.49
N VAL A 103 13.66 -2.24 1.17
CA VAL A 103 13.68 -1.49 2.42
C VAL A 103 14.13 -2.36 3.61
N GLY A 104 13.68 -3.62 3.65
CA GLY A 104 13.82 -4.52 4.78
C GLY A 104 12.73 -4.35 5.86
N GLN A 105 12.33 -5.45 6.50
CA GLN A 105 11.22 -5.47 7.47
C GLN A 105 11.39 -4.45 8.60
N ARG A 106 12.56 -4.45 9.25
CA ARG A 106 12.85 -3.59 10.40
C ARG A 106 12.77 -2.11 10.01
N SER A 107 13.53 -1.75 8.99
CA SER A 107 13.63 -0.37 8.48
C SER A 107 12.27 0.15 8.04
N LEU A 108 11.43 -0.67 7.38
CA LEU A 108 10.10 -0.27 6.97
C LEU A 108 9.24 0.12 8.18
N ASN A 109 9.17 -0.74 9.19
CA ASN A 109 8.40 -0.47 10.40
C ASN A 109 8.92 0.78 11.14
N GLU A 110 10.23 0.83 11.43
CA GLU A 110 10.84 1.93 12.17
C GLU A 110 10.66 3.29 11.47
N GLN A 111 10.81 3.35 10.14
CA GLN A 111 10.58 4.59 9.38
C GLN A 111 9.12 5.06 9.49
N MET A 112 8.16 4.14 9.43
CA MET A 112 6.75 4.51 9.53
C MET A 112 6.36 4.91 10.95
N TRP A 113 6.95 4.28 11.97
CA TRP A 113 6.76 4.68 13.37
C TRP A 113 7.32 6.06 13.66
N GLN A 114 8.50 6.39 13.13
CA GLN A 114 9.06 7.75 13.17
C GLN A 114 8.08 8.76 12.55
N CYS A 115 7.43 8.39 11.44
CA CYS A 115 6.39 9.19 10.80
C CYS A 115 5.05 9.21 11.55
N GLY A 116 4.96 8.65 12.77
CA GLY A 116 3.77 8.66 13.62
C GLY A 116 2.76 7.54 13.35
N MET A 117 3.08 6.54 12.50
CA MET A 117 2.22 5.37 12.29
C MET A 117 2.44 4.29 13.35
N LEU A 118 2.26 4.63 14.63
CA LEU A 118 2.70 3.79 15.77
C LEU A 118 1.99 2.44 15.85
N SER A 119 0.79 2.31 15.27
CA SER A 119 0.03 1.05 15.22
C SER A 119 0.43 0.13 14.07
N LEU A 120 1.28 0.59 13.13
CA LEU A 120 1.70 -0.22 11.99
C LEU A 120 2.55 -1.40 12.44
N ARG A 121 2.26 -2.60 11.94
CA ARG A 121 3.13 -3.77 12.01
C ARG A 121 3.16 -4.43 10.64
N ILE A 122 4.28 -4.30 9.93
CA ILE A 122 4.53 -5.08 8.70
C ILE A 122 5.40 -6.28 9.07
N ARG A 123 4.75 -7.41 9.25
CA ARG A 123 5.35 -8.69 9.62
C ARG A 123 5.80 -9.47 8.39
N HIS A 124 5.01 -9.46 7.31
CA HIS A 124 5.22 -10.34 6.17
C HIS A 124 5.00 -9.65 4.82
N ARG A 125 5.62 -10.22 3.78
CA ARG A 125 5.31 -9.97 2.37
C ARG A 125 3.84 -10.26 2.06
N LEU A 126 3.28 -9.65 1.03
CA LEU A 126 1.94 -10.00 0.54
C LEU A 126 2.03 -11.18 -0.41
N TYR A 127 0.91 -11.90 -0.59
CA TYR A 127 0.80 -13.19 -1.30
C TYR A 127 1.90 -13.43 -2.34
N ASP A 128 2.64 -14.53 -2.14
CA ASP A 128 3.61 -15.09 -3.07
C ASP A 128 3.15 -16.52 -3.42
N ALA A 129 3.41 -16.97 -4.65
CA ALA A 129 3.00 -18.31 -5.09
C ALA A 129 3.78 -19.42 -4.35
N VAL A 130 4.93 -19.06 -3.78
CA VAL A 130 5.76 -19.96 -2.97
C VAL A 130 5.47 -19.71 -1.49
N PRO A 131 4.99 -20.72 -0.75
CA PRO A 131 4.85 -20.61 0.70
C PRO A 131 6.18 -20.27 1.36
N ARG A 132 6.17 -19.28 2.25
CA ARG A 132 7.34 -18.85 3.02
C ARG A 132 7.17 -19.26 4.48
N LEU A 133 8.28 -19.58 5.13
CA LEU A 133 8.29 -19.73 6.57
C LEU A 133 8.30 -18.34 7.23
N GLU A 134 7.81 -18.24 8.46
CA GLU A 134 7.82 -16.96 9.20
C GLU A 134 9.23 -16.36 9.31
N VAL A 135 10.24 -17.21 9.44
CA VAL A 135 11.65 -16.77 9.47
C VAL A 135 12.08 -16.08 8.17
N ASP A 136 11.52 -16.47 7.03
CA ASP A 136 11.84 -15.90 5.71
C ASP A 136 11.31 -14.47 5.57
N GLU A 137 10.28 -14.11 6.33
CA GLU A 137 9.75 -12.74 6.37
C GLU A 137 10.72 -11.78 7.06
N ARG A 138 11.61 -12.29 7.90
CA ARG A 138 12.68 -11.49 8.52
C ARG A 138 13.92 -11.37 7.63
N LEU A 139 13.98 -12.07 6.50
CA LEU A 139 15.13 -12.07 5.60
C LEU A 139 14.95 -11.08 4.45
N THR A 140 15.98 -10.26 4.26
CA THR A 140 16.11 -9.30 3.17
C THR A 140 17.27 -9.74 2.28
N PRO A 141 17.05 -9.96 0.96
CA PRO A 141 18.10 -10.42 0.07
C PRO A 141 19.20 -9.36 -0.10
N ALA A 142 20.36 -9.77 -0.61
CA ALA A 142 21.32 -8.81 -1.11
C ALA A 142 20.74 -8.12 -2.36
N LEU A 143 21.08 -6.85 -2.56
CA LEU A 143 20.54 -6.04 -3.64
C LEU A 143 21.62 -5.15 -4.24
N GLU A 144 21.56 -4.92 -5.54
CA GLU A 144 22.45 -3.97 -6.24
C GLU A 144 21.63 -2.93 -6.98
N PHE A 145 22.02 -1.66 -6.89
CA PHE A 145 21.55 -0.57 -7.76
C PHE A 145 22.58 -0.32 -8.86
N TRP A 146 22.22 -0.54 -10.11
CA TRP A 146 23.13 -0.44 -11.25
C TRP A 146 22.98 0.90 -11.97
N ASN A 147 23.97 1.79 -11.84
CA ASN A 147 23.99 3.08 -12.53
C ASN A 147 24.51 2.94 -13.98
N SER A 148 25.48 2.04 -14.18
CA SER A 148 25.98 1.60 -15.49
C SER A 148 26.52 0.18 -15.39
N ASP A 149 26.92 -0.42 -16.51
CA ASP A 149 27.43 -1.81 -16.57
C ASP A 149 28.67 -2.08 -15.69
N SER A 150 29.36 -1.04 -15.22
CA SER A 150 30.55 -1.17 -14.36
C SER A 150 30.46 -0.39 -13.04
N ASP A 151 29.30 0.17 -12.72
CA ASP A 151 29.12 1.02 -11.53
C ASP A 151 27.80 0.68 -10.82
N ALA A 152 27.92 0.04 -9.66
CA ALA A 152 26.80 -0.43 -8.87
C ALA A 152 26.98 -0.15 -7.37
N VAL A 153 25.87 0.15 -6.69
CA VAL A 153 25.80 0.27 -5.24
C VAL A 153 25.23 -1.03 -4.69
N GLY A 154 26.07 -1.80 -3.98
CA GLY A 154 25.66 -3.04 -3.32
C GLY A 154 25.12 -2.83 -1.92
N LEU A 155 24.04 -3.54 -1.58
CA LEU A 155 23.47 -3.68 -0.25
C LEU A 155 23.62 -5.15 0.19
N PRO A 156 24.26 -5.42 1.34
CA PRO A 156 24.39 -6.79 1.83
C PRO A 156 23.02 -7.34 2.26
N PRO A 157 22.85 -8.67 2.31
CA PRO A 157 21.63 -9.26 2.84
C PRO A 157 21.48 -8.88 4.31
N GLN A 158 20.22 -8.73 4.76
CA GLN A 158 19.91 -8.35 6.14
C GLN A 158 18.95 -9.34 6.79
N ARG A 159 19.00 -9.42 8.12
CA ARG A 159 18.03 -10.15 8.93
C ARG A 159 17.45 -9.25 10.01
N SER A 160 16.13 -9.12 10.02
CA SER A 160 15.41 -8.36 11.03
C SER A 160 15.36 -9.09 12.37
N THR A 161 15.86 -8.44 13.40
CA THR A 161 15.69 -8.81 14.82
C THR A 161 14.55 -8.05 15.48
N LEU A 162 13.78 -7.27 14.72
CA LEU A 162 12.72 -6.45 15.27
C LEU A 162 11.62 -7.33 15.87
N ASP A 163 11.32 -7.11 17.13
CA ASP A 163 10.15 -7.69 17.74
C ASP A 163 8.93 -6.84 17.38
N LEU A 164 7.91 -7.49 16.82
CA LEU A 164 6.66 -6.85 16.40
C LEU A 164 5.49 -7.27 17.28
N ASP A 165 5.75 -8.10 18.30
CA ASP A 165 4.74 -8.62 19.20
C ASP A 165 3.97 -7.49 19.84
N LEU A 166 2.65 -7.73 19.96
CA LEU A 166 1.78 -6.81 20.65
C LEU A 166 2.19 -6.83 22.12
N GLU A 167 1.94 -5.73 22.83
CA GLU A 167 1.88 -5.73 24.29
C GLU A 167 1.20 -7.03 24.77
N PRO A 168 1.73 -7.70 25.81
CA PRO A 168 1.31 -9.06 26.14
C PRO A 168 -0.21 -9.15 26.38
N GLY A 169 -0.93 -9.96 25.57
CA GLY A 169 -2.24 -10.48 25.98
C GLY A 169 -3.36 -10.68 24.95
N GLY A 170 -3.25 -10.33 23.68
CA GLY A 170 -4.39 -10.45 22.74
C GLY A 170 -4.14 -11.35 21.54
N ARG A 171 -4.55 -12.62 21.60
CA ARG A 171 -4.73 -13.41 20.36
C ARG A 171 -5.83 -12.73 19.54
N ILE A 172 -5.51 -12.33 18.31
CA ILE A 172 -6.50 -11.74 17.40
C ILE A 172 -7.00 -12.86 16.51
N THR A 173 -8.29 -13.17 16.60
CA THR A 173 -8.92 -14.19 15.76
C THR A 173 -10.10 -13.62 14.99
N VAL A 174 -10.35 -14.14 13.78
CA VAL A 174 -11.45 -13.70 12.92
C VAL A 174 -12.20 -14.92 12.38
N GLY A 175 -13.53 -14.81 12.36
CA GLY A 175 -14.48 -15.83 11.91
C GLY A 175 -14.62 -17.02 12.85
N SER A 176 -15.43 -17.99 12.44
CA SER A 176 -15.67 -19.23 13.18
C SER A 176 -14.91 -20.42 12.61
N ALA A 177 -14.55 -20.38 11.32
CA ALA A 177 -13.83 -21.45 10.62
C ALA A 177 -12.97 -20.89 9.48
N PHE A 178 -12.06 -21.71 8.93
CA PHE A 178 -11.33 -21.35 7.72
C PHE A 178 -10.92 -22.56 6.86
N ILE A 179 -10.67 -22.32 5.57
CA ILE A 179 -10.02 -23.29 4.68
C ILE A 179 -8.50 -23.18 4.84
N SER A 180 -7.87 -24.29 5.23
CA SER A 180 -6.42 -24.38 5.41
C SER A 180 -5.67 -24.39 4.09
N SER A 181 -4.34 -24.28 4.14
CA SER A 181 -3.48 -24.42 2.96
C SER A 181 -3.56 -25.79 2.29
N THR A 182 -4.05 -26.83 2.98
CA THR A 182 -4.29 -28.16 2.40
C THR A 182 -5.68 -28.30 1.77
N GLY A 183 -6.51 -27.24 1.85
CA GLY A 183 -7.90 -27.24 1.38
C GLY A 183 -8.89 -27.83 2.37
N ALA A 184 -8.45 -28.19 3.58
CA ALA A 184 -9.33 -28.73 4.61
C ALA A 184 -10.06 -27.60 5.37
N LEU A 185 -11.34 -27.82 5.71
CA LEU A 185 -12.05 -26.96 6.65
C LEU A 185 -11.50 -27.19 8.06
N VAL A 186 -11.12 -26.11 8.72
CA VAL A 186 -10.75 -26.08 10.14
C VAL A 186 -11.85 -25.33 10.89
N ASP A 187 -12.51 -26.02 11.81
CA ASP A 187 -13.63 -25.51 12.61
C ASP A 187 -13.14 -24.73 13.84
N GLU A 188 -12.32 -23.71 13.58
CA GLU A 188 -11.88 -22.75 14.59
C GLU A 188 -11.61 -21.36 13.95
N PRO A 189 -11.66 -20.28 14.73
CA PRO A 189 -11.30 -18.94 14.24
C PRO A 189 -9.88 -18.86 13.67
N LEU A 190 -9.70 -18.18 12.53
CA LEU A 190 -8.38 -17.98 11.95
C LEU A 190 -7.57 -16.98 12.78
N ASP A 191 -6.30 -17.28 13.06
CA ASP A 191 -5.40 -16.41 13.81
C ASP A 191 -4.80 -15.29 12.92
N PHE A 192 -5.02 -14.05 13.33
CA PHE A 192 -4.54 -12.82 12.70
C PHE A 192 -3.43 -12.13 13.50
N THR A 193 -3.03 -12.67 14.65
CA THR A 193 -2.04 -12.05 15.57
C THR A 193 -0.72 -11.72 14.86
N ASN A 194 -0.27 -12.61 13.98
CA ASN A 194 0.99 -12.47 13.24
C ASN A 194 0.83 -11.94 11.81
N LYS A 195 -0.34 -11.38 11.47
CA LYS A 195 -0.54 -10.72 10.17
C LYS A 195 -0.13 -9.25 10.21
N ASN A 196 0.06 -8.66 9.03
CA ASN A 196 0.25 -7.21 8.89
C ASN A 196 -0.93 -6.45 9.52
N SER A 197 -0.67 -5.39 10.27
CA SER A 197 -1.70 -4.59 10.94
C SER A 197 -1.40 -3.09 10.86
N SER A 198 -2.46 -2.29 10.96
CA SER A 198 -2.41 -0.83 11.07
C SER A 198 -3.79 -0.35 11.53
N SER A 199 -3.84 0.75 12.27
CA SER A 199 -5.10 1.47 12.46
C SER A 199 -5.51 2.22 11.18
N LEU A 200 -6.81 2.46 11.02
CA LEU A 200 -7.35 3.27 9.93
C LEU A 200 -6.84 4.72 10.02
N MET A 201 -6.67 5.21 11.25
CA MET A 201 -6.17 6.56 11.52
C MET A 201 -4.73 6.73 11.06
N ASP A 202 -3.85 5.75 11.30
CA ASP A 202 -2.46 5.83 10.84
C ASP A 202 -2.37 5.82 9.31
N LEU A 203 -3.18 4.99 8.64
CA LEU A 203 -3.25 4.98 7.17
C LEU A 203 -3.70 6.35 6.63
N GLN A 204 -4.74 6.95 7.21
CA GLN A 204 -5.21 8.28 6.79
C GLN A 204 -4.18 9.37 7.14
N ASN A 205 -3.52 9.30 8.29
CA ASN A 205 -2.47 10.23 8.70
C ASN A 205 -1.29 10.23 7.72
N LEU A 206 -0.84 9.04 7.28
CA LEU A 206 0.21 8.94 6.27
C LEU A 206 -0.19 9.68 4.99
N LEU A 207 -1.42 9.46 4.52
CA LEU A 207 -1.95 10.12 3.34
C LEU A 207 -2.01 11.64 3.54
N VAL A 208 -2.51 12.12 4.67
CA VAL A 208 -2.52 13.55 5.01
C VAL A 208 -1.11 14.13 4.99
N LYS A 209 -0.10 13.43 5.54
CA LYS A 209 1.29 13.91 5.56
C LYS A 209 1.93 13.98 4.17
N ILE A 210 1.50 13.16 3.20
CA ILE A 210 1.95 13.25 1.80
C ILE A 210 1.47 14.55 1.15
N PHE A 211 0.19 14.91 1.33
CA PHE A 211 -0.41 16.08 0.67
C PHE A 211 -0.23 17.39 1.45
N TYR A 212 -0.25 17.31 2.77
CA TYR A 212 -0.18 18.45 3.67
C TYR A 212 0.80 18.16 4.83
N PRO A 213 2.12 18.19 4.58
CA PRO A 213 3.14 17.79 5.55
C PRO A 213 3.17 18.62 6.84
N ASN A 214 2.50 19.77 6.86
CA ASN A 214 2.44 20.69 8.00
C ASN A 214 1.10 20.68 8.75
N LEU A 215 0.16 19.82 8.34
CA LEU A 215 -1.22 19.82 8.86
C LEU A 215 -1.39 18.98 10.12
N LEU A 216 -0.51 18.00 10.33
CA LEU A 216 -0.46 17.16 11.51
C LEU A 216 0.82 17.44 12.31
N GLU A 217 0.75 17.25 13.62
CA GLU A 217 1.91 17.29 14.50
C GLU A 217 2.80 16.03 14.33
N GLY A 218 4.01 16.09 14.87
CA GLY A 218 5.01 15.02 14.81
C GLY A 218 5.96 15.12 13.61
N GLU A 219 6.77 14.09 13.41
CA GLU A 219 7.80 14.11 12.36
C GLU A 219 7.17 14.08 10.95
N ARG A 220 7.86 14.75 10.03
CA ARG A 220 7.49 14.84 8.62
C ARG A 220 7.98 13.62 7.85
N LEU A 221 7.44 13.44 6.65
CA LEU A 221 7.91 12.38 5.75
C LEU A 221 9.27 12.68 5.12
N ASP A 222 9.79 13.91 5.26
CA ASP A 222 11.07 14.36 4.69
C ASP A 222 11.25 13.98 3.21
N LEU A 223 10.15 14.03 2.47
CA LEU A 223 10.12 13.87 1.02
C LEU A 223 10.46 15.20 0.37
N ASP A 224 11.35 15.19 -0.62
CA ASP A 224 11.54 16.37 -1.46
C ASP A 224 10.32 16.57 -2.39
N GLU A 225 10.28 17.73 -3.05
CA GLU A 225 9.15 18.09 -3.92
C GLU A 225 9.01 17.15 -5.12
N GLN A 226 10.10 16.59 -5.65
CA GLN A 226 10.08 15.69 -6.79
C GLN A 226 9.52 14.32 -6.39
N ASP A 227 9.98 13.79 -5.26
CA ASP A 227 9.56 12.51 -4.69
C ASP A 227 8.09 12.56 -4.25
N ALA A 228 7.67 13.65 -3.59
CA ALA A 228 6.28 13.85 -3.21
C ALA A 228 5.37 13.94 -4.44
N ARG A 229 5.76 14.70 -5.48
CA ARG A 229 5.03 14.76 -6.75
C ARG A 229 4.93 13.38 -7.41
N PHE A 230 6.02 12.63 -7.47
CA PHE A 230 6.02 11.29 -8.05
C PHE A 230 5.02 10.36 -7.35
N LEU A 231 5.01 10.34 -6.01
CA LEU A 231 4.06 9.53 -5.24
C LEU A 231 2.61 9.95 -5.50
N MET A 232 2.33 11.26 -5.53
CA MET A 232 1.00 11.79 -5.82
C MET A 232 0.55 11.43 -7.24
N GLU A 233 1.41 11.59 -8.25
CA GLU A 233 1.12 11.23 -9.64
C GLU A 233 0.87 9.73 -9.78
N ALA A 234 1.71 8.88 -9.19
CA ALA A 234 1.54 7.43 -9.24
C ALA A 234 0.23 7.00 -8.58
N MET A 235 -0.18 7.64 -7.49
CA MET A 235 -1.41 7.34 -6.76
C MET A 235 -2.69 7.81 -7.50
N ALA A 236 -2.60 8.93 -8.23
CA ALA A 236 -3.72 9.46 -9.01
C ALA A 236 -3.91 8.77 -10.37
N GLN A 237 -2.84 8.23 -10.95
CA GLN A 237 -2.89 7.68 -12.30
C GLN A 237 -3.88 6.51 -12.40
N TYR A 238 -4.73 6.53 -13.42
CA TYR A 238 -5.60 5.40 -13.74
C TYR A 238 -4.88 4.34 -14.60
N PRO A 239 -5.27 3.06 -14.52
CA PRO A 239 -4.80 2.01 -15.43
C PRO A 239 -4.81 2.41 -16.91
N SER A 240 -5.89 3.03 -17.40
CA SER A 240 -6.01 3.46 -18.81
C SER A 240 -4.99 4.52 -19.23
N GLN A 241 -4.47 5.30 -18.27
CA GLN A 241 -3.51 6.37 -18.51
C GLN A 241 -2.05 5.87 -18.49
N SER A 242 -1.82 4.61 -18.10
CA SER A 242 -0.47 4.07 -18.01
C SER A 242 0.00 3.51 -19.35
N SER A 243 1.03 4.12 -19.92
CA SER A 243 1.72 3.64 -21.11
C SER A 243 2.82 2.61 -20.80
N ASN A 244 3.29 2.58 -19.55
CA ASN A 244 4.25 1.61 -19.02
C ASN A 244 4.13 1.53 -17.49
N PRO A 245 3.73 0.39 -16.91
CA PRO A 245 3.25 -0.82 -17.58
C PRO A 245 1.91 -0.59 -18.30
N LYS A 246 1.56 -1.43 -19.28
CA LYS A 246 0.25 -1.38 -19.97
C LYS A 246 -0.73 -2.39 -19.37
N TYR A 247 -1.97 -1.95 -19.17
CA TYR A 247 -3.04 -2.78 -18.61
C TYR A 247 -4.24 -2.87 -19.56
N PRO A 248 -4.77 -4.07 -19.83
CA PRO A 248 -6.00 -4.21 -20.62
C PRO A 248 -7.22 -3.65 -19.86
N ALA A 249 -7.92 -2.69 -20.44
CA ALA A 249 -9.07 -2.03 -19.81
C ALA A 249 -10.18 -3.00 -19.35
N LYS A 250 -10.38 -4.12 -20.08
CA LYS A 250 -11.36 -5.16 -19.69
C LYS A 250 -11.02 -5.83 -18.35
N LYS A 251 -9.74 -5.93 -18.01
CA LYS A 251 -9.27 -6.56 -16.77
C LYS A 251 -9.02 -5.51 -15.67
N TYR A 252 -8.56 -4.33 -16.06
CA TYR A 252 -8.22 -3.22 -15.17
C TYR A 252 -8.89 -1.95 -15.67
N PRO A 253 -10.20 -1.79 -15.44
CA PRO A 253 -10.89 -0.53 -15.69
C PRO A 253 -10.40 0.54 -14.69
N ASP A 254 -10.78 1.80 -14.86
CA ASP A 254 -10.18 2.89 -14.09
C ASP A 254 -10.63 2.95 -12.63
N GLU A 255 -11.78 2.37 -12.33
CA GLU A 255 -12.28 2.10 -10.98
C GLU A 255 -11.59 0.91 -10.31
N TYR A 256 -10.82 0.11 -11.06
CA TYR A 256 -9.99 -0.93 -10.46
C TYR A 256 -9.01 -0.29 -9.49
N GLY A 257 -9.03 -0.72 -8.23
CA GLY A 257 -8.15 -0.09 -7.25
C GLY A 257 -8.73 1.15 -6.58
N LYS A 258 -9.94 1.61 -6.92
CA LYS A 258 -10.54 2.86 -6.43
C LYS A 258 -12.02 2.69 -6.09
N PHE A 259 -12.31 2.11 -4.93
CA PHE A 259 -13.69 1.75 -4.52
C PHE A 259 -14.61 2.97 -4.36
N PHE A 260 -14.07 4.14 -4.03
CA PHE A 260 -14.85 5.37 -3.97
C PHE A 260 -15.17 6.00 -5.34
N LEU A 261 -14.41 5.66 -6.40
CA LEU A 261 -14.50 6.37 -7.68
C LEU A 261 -15.90 6.33 -8.31
N PRO A 262 -16.61 5.18 -8.39
CA PRO A 262 -17.93 5.16 -9.03
C PRO A 262 -18.95 6.07 -8.34
N GLY A 263 -18.90 6.18 -7.01
CA GLY A 263 -19.74 7.11 -6.25
C GLY A 263 -19.44 8.57 -6.53
N LEU A 264 -18.16 8.93 -6.60
CA LEU A 264 -17.72 10.29 -6.93
C LEU A 264 -18.15 10.69 -8.35
N LEU A 265 -18.10 9.75 -9.30
CA LEU A 265 -18.49 9.98 -10.70
C LEU A 265 -20.01 10.19 -10.89
N ARG A 266 -20.83 9.88 -9.89
CA ARG A 266 -22.26 10.25 -9.88
C ARG A 266 -22.50 11.72 -9.49
N VAL A 267 -21.48 12.40 -8.97
CA VAL A 267 -21.57 13.77 -8.44
C VAL A 267 -20.75 14.76 -9.27
N ARG A 268 -19.63 14.33 -9.87
CA ARG A 268 -18.76 15.17 -10.70
C ARG A 268 -18.20 14.39 -11.88
N ASP A 269 -17.99 15.09 -12.97
CA ASP A 269 -17.30 14.54 -14.14
C ASP A 269 -15.88 14.10 -13.78
N LYS A 270 -15.44 13.02 -14.42
CA LYS A 270 -14.10 12.46 -14.22
C LYS A 270 -12.98 13.47 -14.48
N SER A 271 -13.17 14.39 -15.43
CA SER A 271 -12.21 15.46 -15.75
C SER A 271 -12.01 16.44 -14.60
N ALA A 272 -13.08 16.74 -13.85
CA ALA A 272 -13.10 17.64 -12.70
C ALA A 272 -12.54 16.99 -11.42
N LEU A 273 -12.37 15.67 -11.39
CA LEU A 273 -11.94 14.95 -10.19
C LEU A 273 -10.46 14.52 -10.23
N ARG A 274 -9.83 14.54 -9.06
CA ARG A 274 -8.61 13.76 -8.78
C ARG A 274 -8.83 12.93 -7.51
N ILE A 275 -8.49 11.65 -7.59
CA ILE A 275 -8.55 10.71 -6.46
C ILE A 275 -7.19 10.03 -6.27
N TYR A 276 -6.63 10.25 -5.09
CA TYR A 276 -5.36 9.66 -4.65
C TYR A 276 -5.70 8.68 -3.55
N ASN A 277 -5.58 7.38 -3.79
CA ASN A 277 -5.99 6.39 -2.82
C ASN A 277 -5.06 5.17 -2.76
N LYS A 278 -5.18 4.41 -1.68
CA LYS A 278 -4.72 3.04 -1.62
C LYS A 278 -5.74 2.15 -0.93
N LEU A 279 -6.40 1.30 -1.72
CA LEU A 279 -7.30 0.29 -1.19
C LEU A 279 -6.60 -0.92 -0.59
N GLY A 280 -7.37 -1.71 0.16
CA GLY A 280 -7.07 -3.07 0.58
C GLY A 280 -8.30 -3.96 0.49
N ARG A 281 -8.12 -5.22 0.08
CA ARG A 281 -9.17 -6.24 0.10
C ARG A 281 -8.56 -7.61 0.37
N ALA A 282 -9.01 -8.28 1.42
CA ALA A 282 -8.67 -9.68 1.74
C ALA A 282 -9.53 -10.16 2.90
N TYR A 283 -9.78 -11.46 2.98
CA TYR A 283 -10.46 -12.09 4.12
C TYR A 283 -11.80 -11.43 4.45
N GLY A 284 -12.60 -10.99 3.47
CA GLY A 284 -13.88 -10.30 3.70
C GLY A 284 -13.75 -8.81 4.07
N PHE A 285 -12.56 -8.32 4.42
CA PHE A 285 -12.32 -6.90 4.64
C PHE A 285 -12.17 -6.16 3.30
N SER A 286 -12.84 -5.02 3.18
CA SER A 286 -12.61 -4.01 2.13
C SER A 286 -12.34 -2.66 2.78
N ILE A 287 -11.23 -2.05 2.42
CA ILE A 287 -10.80 -0.73 2.88
C ILE A 287 -10.44 0.14 1.68
N ASP A 288 -10.85 1.41 1.72
CA ASP A 288 -10.28 2.44 0.86
C ASP A 288 -9.89 3.65 1.70
N ASN A 289 -8.79 4.29 1.34
CA ASN A 289 -8.20 5.43 2.02
C ASN A 289 -7.76 6.43 0.96
N ALA A 290 -8.51 7.52 0.82
CA ALA A 290 -8.43 8.42 -0.30
C ALA A 290 -8.34 9.89 0.12
N TYR A 291 -7.63 10.65 -0.69
CA TYR A 291 -7.71 12.10 -0.78
C TYR A 291 -8.35 12.45 -2.12
N VAL A 292 -9.39 13.27 -2.08
CA VAL A 292 -10.21 13.58 -3.25
C VAL A 292 -10.33 15.10 -3.39
N THR A 293 -10.11 15.58 -4.61
CA THR A 293 -10.20 17.00 -4.96
C THR A 293 -11.12 17.20 -6.15
N ASP A 294 -12.04 18.16 -6.02
CA ASP A 294 -12.71 18.78 -7.15
C ASP A 294 -11.86 19.94 -7.65
N ILE A 295 -11.35 19.82 -8.88
CA ILE A 295 -10.46 20.79 -9.50
C ILE A 295 -11.16 22.13 -9.73
N GLU A 296 -12.45 22.09 -10.07
CA GLU A 296 -13.19 23.30 -10.43
C GLU A 296 -13.43 24.20 -9.22
N SER A 297 -13.91 23.63 -8.11
CA SER A 297 -14.14 24.39 -6.89
C SER A 297 -12.89 24.56 -6.00
N GLY A 298 -11.85 23.76 -6.23
CA GLY A 298 -10.67 23.67 -5.37
C GLY A 298 -10.94 23.06 -3.98
N ARG A 299 -12.15 22.53 -3.75
CA ARG A 299 -12.53 21.88 -2.49
C ARG A 299 -12.05 20.43 -2.48
N SER A 300 -11.52 19.99 -1.35
CA SER A 300 -11.01 18.63 -1.18
C SER A 300 -11.35 18.05 0.18
N PHE A 301 -11.27 16.72 0.27
CA PHE A 301 -11.47 15.99 1.52
C PHE A 301 -10.65 14.70 1.56
N PHE A 302 -10.39 14.22 2.77
CA PHE A 302 -9.91 12.87 3.03
C PHE A 302 -11.08 11.99 3.42
N LEU A 303 -11.16 10.78 2.86
CA LEU A 303 -12.16 9.79 3.19
C LEU A 303 -11.49 8.42 3.33
N SER A 304 -11.73 7.77 4.46
CA SER A 304 -11.24 6.41 4.71
C SER A 304 -12.36 5.61 5.35
N ALA A 305 -12.59 4.40 4.85
CA ALA A 305 -13.66 3.54 5.34
C ALA A 305 -13.26 2.07 5.25
N VAL A 306 -13.77 1.27 6.18
CA VAL A 306 -13.59 -0.18 6.22
C VAL A 306 -14.96 -0.82 6.35
N ILE A 307 -15.18 -1.91 5.61
CA ILE A 307 -16.35 -2.77 5.76
C ILE A 307 -15.89 -4.23 5.73
N TYR A 308 -16.50 -5.07 6.57
CA TYR A 308 -16.27 -6.50 6.63
C TYR A 308 -17.52 -7.23 6.12
N THR A 309 -17.35 -8.07 5.10
CA THR A 309 -18.42 -8.85 4.47
C THR A 309 -18.01 -10.32 4.42
N ASN A 310 -18.52 -11.11 5.37
CA ASN A 310 -18.25 -12.54 5.48
C ASN A 310 -19.43 -13.26 6.17
N ALA A 311 -20.59 -13.30 5.51
CA ALA A 311 -21.83 -13.72 6.16
C ALA A 311 -21.84 -15.19 6.63
N ASN A 312 -21.07 -16.08 5.97
CA ASN A 312 -20.93 -17.48 6.38
C ASN A 312 -19.90 -17.69 7.50
N ASP A 313 -19.17 -16.64 7.88
CA ASP A 313 -18.14 -16.62 8.91
C ASP A 313 -16.95 -17.59 8.68
N VAL A 314 -16.74 -18.00 7.42
CA VAL A 314 -15.65 -18.89 7.01
C VAL A 314 -14.58 -18.11 6.25
N LEU A 315 -13.33 -18.17 6.69
CA LEU A 315 -12.22 -17.50 6.00
C LEU A 315 -11.58 -18.44 4.96
N ASN A 316 -10.94 -17.85 3.95
CA ASN A 316 -10.22 -18.55 2.86
C ASN A 316 -11.07 -19.47 1.98
N ASP A 317 -12.40 -19.39 2.01
CA ASP A 317 -13.27 -20.16 1.11
C ASP A 317 -13.63 -19.42 -0.19
N ASP A 318 -13.09 -18.20 -0.35
CA ASP A 318 -13.33 -17.25 -1.45
C ASP A 318 -14.80 -16.82 -1.63
N LYS A 319 -15.65 -16.99 -0.61
CA LYS A 319 -17.06 -16.58 -0.62
C LYS A 319 -17.29 -15.37 0.27
N TYR A 320 -17.00 -14.20 -0.28
CA TYR A 320 -17.23 -12.93 0.41
C TYR A 320 -18.25 -12.07 -0.35
N GLU A 321 -19.09 -11.32 0.36
CA GLU A 321 -20.08 -10.42 -0.25
C GLU A 321 -19.46 -9.09 -0.71
N TYR A 322 -18.34 -9.14 -1.43
CA TYR A 322 -17.61 -7.93 -1.86
C TYR A 322 -18.46 -6.95 -2.67
N LYS A 323 -19.48 -7.41 -3.40
CA LYS A 323 -20.41 -6.52 -4.10
C LYS A 323 -21.21 -5.62 -3.15
N ILE A 324 -21.51 -6.09 -1.93
CA ILE A 324 -22.14 -5.27 -0.89
C ILE A 324 -21.14 -4.23 -0.39
N ALA A 325 -19.88 -4.63 -0.18
CA ALA A 325 -18.81 -3.71 0.20
C ALA A 325 -18.58 -2.62 -0.85
N ASP A 326 -18.54 -2.98 -2.14
CA ASP A 326 -18.40 -2.05 -3.26
C ASP A 326 -19.54 -1.03 -3.25
N ALA A 327 -20.80 -1.48 -3.24
CA ALA A 327 -21.96 -0.60 -3.21
C ALA A 327 -21.97 0.33 -1.98
N PHE A 328 -21.59 -0.16 -0.80
CA PHE A 328 -21.47 0.66 0.40
C PHE A 328 -20.42 1.77 0.24
N LEU A 329 -19.21 1.43 -0.22
CA LEU A 329 -18.12 2.40 -0.38
C LEU A 329 -18.46 3.44 -1.45
N GLU A 330 -19.05 3.03 -2.56
CA GLU A 330 -19.54 3.95 -3.59
C GLU A 330 -20.58 4.93 -3.04
N ASN A 331 -21.62 4.43 -2.37
CA ASN A 331 -22.70 5.26 -1.83
C ASN A 331 -22.18 6.21 -0.75
N LEU A 332 -21.23 5.77 0.08
CA LEU A 332 -20.57 6.63 1.06
C LEU A 332 -19.84 7.79 0.39
N ALA A 333 -19.06 7.51 -0.67
CA ALA A 333 -18.34 8.54 -1.40
C ALA A 333 -19.28 9.54 -2.08
N GLU A 334 -20.39 9.07 -2.65
CA GLU A 334 -21.44 9.94 -3.21
C GLU A 334 -22.02 10.87 -2.15
N VAL A 335 -22.46 10.35 -1.00
CA VAL A 335 -23.06 11.17 0.06
C VAL A 335 -22.09 12.25 0.56
N VAL A 336 -20.83 11.89 0.80
CA VAL A 336 -19.80 12.84 1.26
C VAL A 336 -19.52 13.92 0.22
N SER A 337 -19.46 13.55 -1.07
CA SER A 337 -19.21 14.51 -2.15
C SER A 337 -20.40 15.43 -2.41
N VAL A 338 -21.64 14.93 -2.31
CA VAL A 338 -22.87 15.77 -2.40
C VAL A 338 -22.89 16.79 -1.26
N GLU A 339 -22.58 16.39 -0.03
CA GLU A 339 -22.55 17.31 1.12
C GLU A 339 -21.51 18.42 0.93
N LEU A 340 -20.32 18.09 0.42
CA LEU A 340 -19.24 19.08 0.31
C LEU A 340 -19.35 19.99 -0.92
N TRP A 341 -19.81 19.43 -2.04
CA TRP A 341 -19.76 20.10 -3.34
C TRP A 341 -21.15 20.44 -3.89
N GLY A 342 -22.23 19.90 -3.32
CA GLY A 342 -23.56 19.93 -3.93
C GLY A 342 -23.66 19.01 -5.15
N LYS A 343 -24.89 18.71 -5.59
CA LYS A 343 -25.10 18.12 -6.91
C LYS A 343 -24.95 19.21 -7.97
N SER A 344 -24.11 18.95 -8.97
CA SER A 344 -24.01 19.77 -10.20
C SER A 344 -25.21 19.52 -11.10
#